data_AF-A0A0C3IRE2-F1
#
_entry.id   AF-A0A0C3IRE2-F1
#
_cell.length_a   1.000
_cell.length_b   1.000
_cell.length_c   1.000
_cell.angle_alpha   90.00
_cell.angle_beta   90.00
_cell.angle_gamma   90.00
#
_symmetry.space_group_name_H-M   'P 1'
#
loop_
_entity.id
_entity.type
_entity.pdbx_description
1 polymer ?
#
loop_
_entity_poly.entity_id
_entity_poly.type
_entity_poly.pdbx_seq_one_letter_code
_entity_poly.pdbx_strand_id
1 'polypeptide(L)'
;ADCTIFCEEWNAHPIAGEGHDQSPNDLCFTGQLEHGMYRDDVISIHPNVYAHYGVEHSQGQDDADWVDIGEDGNEVPDLPSRIAAEQSSQFLHEAAPVPAHTNPFTAVALTAFIGALDQVQQLHHIPTGLGVREEEWDHDGYPELEII
;
A
#
# COMPACT_ATOMS: atom_id res chain seq x y z
N ALA A 1 -17.41 -11.68 -24.26
CA ALA A 1 -18.78 -11.49 -23.74
C ALA A 1 -18.99 -12.38 -22.50
N ASP A 2 -18.79 -13.69 -22.61
CA ASP A 2 -18.99 -14.61 -21.47
C ASP A 2 -17.95 -14.43 -20.35
N CYS A 3 -16.67 -14.31 -20.71
CA CYS A 3 -15.58 -14.15 -19.73
C CYS A 3 -15.65 -12.82 -18.94
N THR A 4 -16.02 -11.71 -19.58
CA THR A 4 -16.17 -10.42 -18.89
C THR A 4 -17.31 -10.44 -17.88
N ILE A 5 -18.45 -11.02 -18.27
CA ILE A 5 -19.63 -11.17 -17.39
C ILE A 5 -19.30 -12.11 -16.24
N PHE A 6 -18.64 -13.23 -16.52
CA PHE A 6 -18.18 -14.16 -15.48
C PHE A 6 -17.24 -13.46 -14.47
N CYS A 7 -16.28 -12.66 -14.94
CA CYS A 7 -15.39 -11.92 -14.04
C CYS A 7 -16.16 -10.91 -13.18
N GLU A 8 -17.12 -10.18 -13.76
CA GLU A 8 -17.97 -9.24 -13.03
C GLU A 8 -18.80 -9.94 -11.94
N GLU A 9 -19.44 -11.07 -12.28
CA GLU A 9 -20.24 -11.86 -11.36
C GLU A 9 -19.41 -12.51 -10.26
N TRP A 10 -18.25 -13.07 -10.61
CA TRP A 10 -17.32 -13.70 -9.68
C TRP A 10 -16.75 -12.68 -8.67
N ASN A 11 -16.35 -11.50 -9.16
CA ASN A 11 -15.78 -10.46 -8.30
C ASN A 11 -16.80 -9.83 -7.34
N ALA A 12 -18.09 -9.92 -7.65
CA ALA A 12 -19.17 -9.51 -6.77
C ALA A 12 -19.64 -10.63 -5.82
N HIS A 13 -19.21 -11.88 -6.02
CA HIS A 13 -19.62 -13.00 -5.19
C HIS A 13 -18.76 -13.08 -3.91
N PRO A 14 -19.37 -13.15 -2.71
CA PRO A 14 -18.64 -13.37 -1.47
C PRO A 14 -17.83 -14.67 -1.48
N ILE A 15 -16.61 -14.63 -0.97
CA ILE A 15 -15.78 -15.83 -0.83
C ILE A 15 -16.27 -16.60 0.39
N ALA A 16 -16.80 -17.80 0.19
CA ALA A 16 -17.34 -18.59 1.30
C ALA A 16 -16.23 -19.16 2.20
N GLY A 17 -16.38 -19.03 3.53
CA GLY A 17 -15.44 -19.53 4.53
C GLY A 17 -15.76 -19.03 5.94
N GLU A 18 -15.09 -19.55 6.96
CA GLU A 18 -15.29 -19.08 8.34
C GLU A 18 -14.60 -17.73 8.54
N GLY A 19 -15.39 -16.65 8.64
CA GLY A 19 -14.93 -15.33 9.06
C GLY A 19 -14.93 -14.21 8.01
N HIS A 20 -15.28 -14.47 6.74
CA HIS A 20 -15.22 -13.42 5.71
C HIS A 20 -16.35 -13.51 4.69
N ASP A 21 -17.43 -12.75 4.90
CA ASP A 21 -18.54 -12.55 3.95
C ASP A 21 -18.22 -11.48 2.88
N GLN A 22 -16.96 -11.35 2.48
CA GLN A 22 -16.49 -10.29 1.59
C GLN A 22 -16.24 -10.83 0.19
N SER A 23 -16.70 -10.11 -0.83
CA SER A 23 -16.37 -10.37 -2.23
C SER A 23 -14.97 -9.83 -2.57
N PRO A 24 -14.35 -10.31 -3.66
CA PRO A 24 -13.12 -9.70 -4.19
C PRO A 24 -13.22 -8.18 -4.38
N ASN A 25 -14.37 -7.65 -4.79
CA ASN A 25 -14.60 -6.21 -4.89
C ASN A 25 -14.58 -5.53 -3.52
N ASP A 26 -15.18 -6.13 -2.50
CA ASP A 26 -15.16 -5.59 -1.13
C ASP A 26 -13.74 -5.57 -0.54
N LEU A 27 -12.95 -6.62 -0.81
CA LEU A 27 -11.55 -6.69 -0.41
C LEU A 27 -10.70 -5.65 -1.13
N CYS A 28 -10.92 -5.46 -2.44
CA CYS A 28 -10.24 -4.43 -3.22
C CYS A 28 -10.57 -3.03 -2.69
N PHE A 29 -11.86 -2.74 -2.45
CA PHE A 29 -12.30 -1.48 -1.88
C PHE A 29 -11.72 -1.22 -0.49
N THR A 30 -11.73 -2.25 0.38
CA THR A 30 -11.12 -2.16 1.72
C THR A 30 -9.62 -1.86 1.61
N GLY A 31 -8.92 -2.55 0.72
CA GLY A 31 -7.49 -2.32 0.47
C GLY A 31 -7.20 -0.90 0.00
N GLN A 32 -8.00 -0.35 -0.93
CA GLN A 32 -7.88 1.02 -1.40
C GLN A 32 -8.14 2.05 -0.30
N LEU A 33 -9.12 1.78 0.58
CA LEU A 33 -9.43 2.65 1.71
C LEU A 33 -8.30 2.65 2.76
N GLU A 34 -7.71 1.48 3.02
CA GLU A 34 -6.65 1.32 4.03
C GLU A 34 -5.26 1.76 3.55
N HIS A 35 -4.95 1.56 2.26
CA HIS A 35 -3.59 1.71 1.72
C HIS A 35 -3.48 2.74 0.59
N GLY A 36 -4.59 3.41 0.22
CA GLY A 36 -4.62 4.32 -0.93
C GLY A 36 -4.64 3.61 -2.28
N MET A 37 -4.65 4.40 -3.36
CA MET A 37 -4.58 3.89 -4.72
C MET A 37 -3.22 4.17 -5.33
N TYR A 38 -2.55 3.12 -5.81
CA TYR A 38 -1.36 3.27 -6.65
C TYR A 38 -1.78 3.79 -8.03
N ARG A 39 -1.13 4.85 -8.50
CA ARG A 39 -1.25 5.28 -9.90
C ARG A 39 -0.45 4.34 -10.80
N ASP A 40 -1.10 3.76 -11.81
CA ASP A 40 -0.45 2.94 -12.85
C ASP A 40 0.61 3.71 -13.66
N ASP A 41 0.63 5.03 -13.52
CA ASP A 41 1.32 5.96 -14.38
C ASP A 41 2.85 5.86 -14.29
N VAL A 42 3.46 5.50 -13.15
CA VAL A 42 4.93 5.48 -13.01
C VAL A 42 5.45 4.60 -11.86
N ILE A 43 5.22 3.29 -11.88
CA ILE A 43 6.11 2.40 -11.10
C ILE A 43 7.34 2.08 -11.97
N SER A 44 8.28 3.03 -12.06
CA SER A 44 9.59 2.75 -12.64
C SER A 44 10.41 1.96 -11.63
N ILE A 45 10.24 0.63 -11.62
CA ILE A 45 11.09 -0.25 -10.84
C ILE A 45 12.54 -0.03 -11.32
N HIS A 46 13.44 0.32 -10.40
CA HIS A 46 14.84 0.56 -10.74
C HIS A 46 15.41 -0.67 -11.47
N PRO A 47 16.15 -0.53 -12.58
CA PRO A 47 16.60 -1.65 -13.40
C PRO A 47 17.35 -2.74 -12.62
N ASN A 48 18.09 -2.36 -11.58
CA ASN A 48 18.78 -3.32 -10.70
C ASN A 48 17.82 -4.16 -9.85
N VAL A 49 16.68 -3.62 -9.45
CA VAL A 49 15.65 -4.37 -8.72
C VAL A 49 14.99 -5.37 -9.66
N TYR A 50 14.70 -4.95 -10.90
CA TYR A 50 14.21 -5.86 -11.94
C TYR A 50 15.22 -6.94 -12.31
N ALA A 51 16.52 -6.61 -12.42
CA ALA A 51 17.56 -7.60 -12.70
C ALA A 51 17.78 -8.60 -11.56
N HIS A 52 17.48 -8.21 -10.32
CA HIS A 52 17.72 -9.04 -9.13
C HIS A 52 16.50 -9.87 -8.73
N TYR A 53 15.29 -9.33 -8.91
CA TYR A 53 14.03 -9.96 -8.49
C TYR A 53 13.04 -10.23 -9.63
N GLY A 54 13.26 -9.66 -10.81
CA GLY A 54 12.41 -9.88 -11.97
C GLY A 54 12.61 -11.28 -12.54
N VAL A 55 11.50 -11.90 -12.97
CA VAL A 55 11.56 -13.09 -13.82
C VAL A 55 11.83 -12.57 -15.24
N GLU A 56 12.90 -13.03 -15.89
CA GLU A 56 13.10 -12.78 -17.32
C GLU A 56 11.91 -13.36 -18.08
N HIS A 57 10.94 -12.51 -18.44
CA HIS A 57 10.01 -12.86 -19.51
C HIS A 57 10.82 -12.86 -20.79
N SER A 58 11.30 -14.03 -21.20
CA SER A 58 11.88 -14.25 -22.52
C SER A 58 10.91 -13.67 -23.54
N GLN A 59 11.32 -12.59 -24.21
CA GLN A 59 10.53 -11.96 -25.26
C GLN A 59 10.27 -13.00 -26.37
N GLY A 60 9.02 -13.48 -26.46
CA GLY A 60 8.57 -14.31 -27.58
C GLY A 60 7.84 -15.60 -27.21
N GLN A 61 7.05 -15.64 -26.14
CA GLN A 61 6.10 -16.73 -25.95
C GLN A 61 4.69 -16.17 -26.05
N ASP A 62 4.01 -16.53 -27.14
CA ASP A 62 2.62 -16.23 -27.39
C ASP A 62 1.76 -16.72 -26.20
N ASP A 63 0.77 -15.93 -25.80
CA ASP A 63 -0.09 -16.09 -24.61
C ASP A 63 -0.95 -17.37 -24.58
N ALA A 64 -0.67 -18.34 -25.46
CA ALA A 64 -1.36 -19.61 -25.61
C ALA A 64 -0.70 -20.77 -24.83
N ASP A 65 0.52 -20.57 -24.30
CA ASP A 65 1.25 -21.54 -23.48
C ASP A 65 1.24 -21.10 -22.00
N TRP A 66 0.06 -20.99 -21.41
CA TRP A 66 -0.06 -21.22 -19.98
C TRP A 66 0.21 -22.71 -19.76
N VAL A 67 1.46 -23.06 -19.49
CA VAL A 67 1.79 -24.38 -18.95
C VAL A 67 1.05 -24.48 -17.62
N ASP A 68 0.07 -25.39 -17.57
CA ASP A 68 -0.39 -25.96 -16.30
C ASP A 68 0.87 -26.30 -15.52
N ILE A 69 1.02 -25.74 -14.32
CA ILE A 69 2.10 -26.13 -13.42
C ILE A 69 1.74 -27.55 -13.01
N GLY A 70 2.10 -28.48 -13.90
CA GLY A 70 1.92 -29.88 -13.71
C GLY A 70 2.59 -30.26 -12.39
N GLU A 71 2.03 -31.28 -11.78
CA GLU A 71 2.43 -31.95 -10.54
C GLU A 71 3.89 -32.49 -10.56
N ASP A 72 4.72 -32.03 -11.49
CA ASP A 72 6.15 -32.28 -11.60
C ASP A 72 6.87 -30.93 -11.44
N GLY A 73 6.92 -30.49 -10.19
CA GLY A 73 7.55 -29.25 -9.75
C GLY A 73 9.02 -29.23 -10.12
N ASN A 74 9.34 -28.59 -11.24
CA ASN A 74 10.70 -28.12 -11.47
C ASN A 74 10.94 -26.97 -10.50
N GLU A 75 11.33 -27.35 -9.29
CA GLU A 75 11.65 -26.51 -8.14
C GLU A 75 12.43 -25.29 -8.63
N VAL A 76 11.83 -24.10 -8.58
CA VAL A 76 12.64 -22.88 -8.50
C VAL A 76 13.43 -23.06 -7.21
N PRO A 77 14.73 -23.39 -7.23
CA PRO A 77 15.40 -23.86 -6.04
C PRO A 77 15.43 -22.68 -5.07
N ASP A 78 14.65 -22.83 -4.00
CA ASP A 78 14.80 -22.09 -2.77
C ASP A 78 14.69 -20.55 -2.89
N LEU A 79 13.94 -20.02 -3.88
CA LEU A 79 13.71 -18.57 -4.01
C LEU A 79 13.19 -17.95 -2.71
N PRO A 80 12.20 -18.54 -1.99
CA PRO A 80 11.76 -18.02 -0.71
C PRO A 80 12.88 -17.95 0.33
N SER A 81 13.74 -18.97 0.44
CA SER A 81 14.82 -18.95 1.43
C SER A 81 15.98 -18.06 1.00
N ARG A 82 16.22 -17.86 -0.30
CA ARG A 82 17.19 -16.88 -0.81
C ARG A 82 16.75 -15.45 -0.46
N ILE A 83 15.48 -15.13 -0.68
CA ILE A 83 14.89 -13.85 -0.26
C ILE A 83 15.00 -13.70 1.26
N ALA A 84 14.64 -14.74 2.02
CA ALA A 84 14.74 -14.73 3.48
C ALA A 84 16.19 -14.52 3.96
N ALA A 85 17.17 -15.15 3.32
CA ALA A 85 18.58 -14.97 3.64
C ALA A 85 19.09 -13.55 3.31
N GLU A 86 18.74 -13.01 2.14
CA GLU A 86 19.10 -11.64 1.72
C GLU A 86 18.46 -10.57 2.60
N GLN A 87 17.19 -10.76 2.97
CA GLN A 87 16.46 -9.82 3.82
C GLN A 87 16.72 -10.05 5.31
N SER A 88 17.36 -11.15 5.71
CA SER A 88 17.59 -11.49 7.13
C SER A 88 18.24 -10.35 7.91
N SER A 89 19.21 -9.64 7.31
CA SER A 89 19.87 -8.48 7.94
C SER A 89 18.99 -7.24 8.06
N GLN A 90 17.94 -7.13 7.23
CA GLN A 90 16.95 -6.04 7.28
C GLN A 90 15.93 -6.24 8.42
N PHE A 91 15.84 -7.45 8.99
CA PHE A 91 14.99 -7.74 10.14
C PHE A 91 15.75 -7.76 11.47
N LEU A 92 17.06 -7.51 11.47
CA LEU A 92 17.89 -7.43 12.68
C LEU A 92 17.80 -6.08 13.39
N HIS A 93 16.97 -5.16 12.89
CA HIS A 93 16.75 -3.88 13.54
C HIS A 93 15.89 -4.16 14.76
N GLU A 94 16.38 -3.81 15.96
CA GLU A 94 15.50 -3.71 17.12
C GLU A 94 14.31 -2.84 16.71
N ALA A 95 13.09 -3.35 16.93
CA ALA A 95 11.89 -2.63 16.56
C ALA A 95 12.01 -1.19 17.07
N ALA A 96 11.75 -0.21 16.20
CA ALA A 96 11.80 1.18 16.60
C ALA A 96 10.94 1.31 17.87
N PRO A 97 11.51 1.85 18.97
CA PRO A 97 10.80 1.89 20.23
C PRO A 97 9.51 2.65 20.00
N VAL A 98 8.37 1.95 20.19
CA VAL A 98 7.06 2.57 20.08
C VAL A 98 7.07 3.75 21.05
N PRO A 99 6.74 4.97 20.59
CA PRO A 99 6.65 6.12 21.47
C PRO A 99 5.86 5.76 22.71
N ALA A 100 6.41 6.05 23.89
CA ALA A 100 5.72 5.74 25.13
C ALA A 100 4.31 6.36 25.10
N HIS A 101 3.32 5.64 25.63
CA HIS A 101 1.94 6.13 25.76
C HIS A 101 1.80 7.27 26.79
N THR A 102 2.91 7.93 27.10
CA THR A 102 3.07 8.98 28.08
C THR A 102 3.32 10.28 27.32
N ASN A 103 2.58 11.32 27.69
CA ASN A 103 2.76 12.64 27.10
C ASN A 103 4.24 13.08 27.24
N PRO A 104 4.93 13.43 26.14
CA PRO A 104 6.32 13.87 26.19
C PRO A 104 6.50 15.22 26.89
N PHE A 105 5.41 15.98 27.08
CA PHE A 105 5.42 17.25 27.78
C PHE A 105 5.23 17.07 29.30
N THR A 106 6.05 17.79 30.07
CA THR A 106 5.73 18.07 31.47
C THR A 106 4.48 18.94 31.56
N ALA A 107 3.78 18.96 32.70
CA ALA A 107 2.56 19.75 32.87
C ALA A 107 2.76 21.23 32.48
N VAL A 108 3.91 21.82 32.84
CA VAL A 108 4.25 23.21 32.49
C VAL A 108 4.48 23.36 30.98
N ALA A 109 5.23 22.45 30.36
CA ALA A 109 5.50 22.49 28.93
C ALA A 109 4.21 22.30 28.10
N LEU A 110 3.30 21.45 28.57
CA LEU A 110 2.00 21.24 27.93
C LEU A 110 1.15 22.50 27.99
N THR A 111 1.08 23.18 29.13
CA THR A 111 0.36 24.45 29.26
C THR A 111 0.94 25.53 28.34
N ALA A 112 2.27 25.63 28.25
CA ALA A 112 2.93 26.56 27.35
C ALA A 112 2.66 26.24 25.87
N PHE A 113 2.73 24.96 25.49
CA PHE A 113 2.42 24.49 24.15
C PHE A 113 0.98 24.82 23.75
N ILE A 114 0.00 24.49 24.61
CA ILE A 114 -1.42 24.78 24.35
C ILE A 114 -1.63 26.29 24.21
N GLY A 115 -1.02 27.10 25.09
CA GLY A 115 -1.13 28.56 25.01
C GLY A 115 -0.54 29.14 23.72
N ALA A 116 0.58 28.60 23.24
CA ALA A 116 1.16 28.99 21.96
C ALA A 116 0.30 28.52 20.78
N LEU A 117 -0.24 27.30 20.85
CA LEU A 117 -1.12 26.75 19.82
C LEU A 117 -2.41 27.58 19.68
N ASP A 118 -3.00 27.99 20.81
CA ASP A 118 -4.19 28.86 20.82
C ASP A 118 -3.91 30.20 20.13
N GLN A 119 -2.74 30.81 20.40
CA GLN A 119 -2.32 32.03 19.71
C GLN A 119 -2.16 31.83 18.20
N VAL A 120 -1.59 30.70 17.78
CA VAL A 120 -1.43 30.38 16.35
C VAL A 120 -2.80 30.11 15.70
N GLN A 121 -3.72 29.43 16.39
CA GLN A 121 -5.08 29.19 15.90
C GLN A 121 -5.86 30.49 15.71
N GLN A 122 -5.68 31.48 16.60
CA GLN A 122 -6.29 32.81 16.46
C GLN A 122 -5.80 33.58 15.21
N LEU A 123 -4.62 33.23 14.67
CA LEU A 123 -4.14 33.81 13.42
C LEU A 123 -4.86 33.25 12.20
N HIS A 124 -5.67 32.19 12.37
CA HIS A 124 -6.38 31.47 11.29
C HIS A 124 -5.46 31.11 10.11
N HIS A 125 -4.17 30.94 10.37
CA HIS A 125 -3.19 30.64 9.34
C HIS A 125 -3.16 29.13 9.12
N ILE A 126 -3.61 28.69 7.94
CA ILE A 126 -3.45 27.32 7.48
C ILE A 126 -2.10 27.23 6.75
N PRO A 127 -1.17 26.35 7.16
CA PRO A 127 0.12 26.18 6.49
C PRO A 127 -0.05 25.70 5.05
N THR A 128 0.84 26.15 4.17
CA THR A 128 0.95 25.65 2.79
C THR A 128 1.77 24.37 2.73
N GLY A 129 1.55 23.55 1.70
CA GLY A 129 2.25 22.30 1.41
C GLY A 129 1.72 21.10 2.19
N LEU A 130 0.57 21.25 2.87
CA LEU A 130 -0.06 20.17 3.62
C LEU A 130 -1.32 19.63 2.93
N GLY A 131 -1.72 20.18 1.77
CA GLY A 131 -2.91 19.74 1.03
C GLY A 131 -4.23 20.12 1.72
N VAL A 132 -4.20 20.97 2.74
CA VAL A 132 -5.39 21.36 3.52
C VAL A 132 -6.07 22.60 2.93
N ARG A 133 -5.35 23.39 2.15
CA ARG A 133 -5.87 24.64 1.59
C ARG A 133 -6.61 24.36 0.28
N GLU A 134 -7.76 25.01 0.07
CA GLU A 134 -8.54 24.88 -1.19
C GLU A 134 -7.71 25.18 -2.44
N GLU A 135 -6.69 26.05 -2.34
CA GLU A 135 -5.80 26.37 -3.47
C GLU A 135 -4.83 25.24 -3.82
N GLU A 136 -4.64 24.26 -2.93
CA GLU A 136 -3.79 23.08 -3.10
C GLU A 136 -4.60 21.87 -3.57
N TRP A 137 -5.91 22.00 -3.69
CA TRP A 137 -6.81 20.94 -4.13
C TRP A 137 -6.89 20.90 -5.65
N ASP A 138 -7.17 19.71 -6.17
CA ASP A 138 -7.50 19.53 -7.58
C ASP A 138 -8.90 20.11 -7.88
N HIS A 139 -9.28 20.12 -9.16
CA HIS A 139 -10.56 20.71 -9.61
C HIS A 139 -11.80 20.10 -8.93
N ASP A 140 -11.66 18.88 -8.42
CA ASP A 140 -12.74 18.10 -7.80
C ASP A 140 -12.84 18.30 -6.26
N GLY A 141 -11.98 19.15 -5.68
CA GLY A 141 -12.00 19.49 -4.25
C GLY A 141 -11.01 18.68 -3.41
N TYR A 142 -11.25 18.61 -2.10
CA TYR A 142 -10.36 17.90 -1.17
C TYR A 142 -10.26 16.42 -1.57
N PRO A 143 -9.06 15.85 -1.73
CA PRO A 143 -8.90 14.48 -2.16
C PRO A 143 -9.55 13.52 -1.15
N GLU A 144 -10.56 12.78 -1.59
CA GLU A 144 -11.25 11.77 -0.77
C GLU A 144 -10.37 10.52 -0.54
N LEU A 145 -9.32 10.35 -1.36
CA LEU A 145 -8.38 9.24 -1.32
C LEU A 145 -6.95 9.76 -1.39
N GLU A 146 -6.09 9.21 -0.53
CA GLU A 146 -4.65 9.40 -0.63
C GLU A 146 -4.12 8.58 -1.83
N ILE A 147 -3.48 9.28 -2.77
CA ILE A 147 -2.81 8.65 -3.92
C ILE A 147 -1.34 8.52 -3.54
N ILE A 148 -0.84 7.28 -3.56
CA ILE A 148 0.56 6.93 -3.24
C ILE A 148 1.34 6.66 -4.52
#